data_AF-A0A9P7NS19-F1
#
_entry.id   AF-A0A9P7NS19-F1
#
_cell.length_a   1.000
_cell.length_b   1.000
_cell.length_c   1.000
_cell.angle_alpha   90.00
_cell.angle_beta   90.00
_cell.angle_gamma   90.00
#
_symmetry.space_group_name_H-M   'P 1'
#
loop_
_entity.id
_entity.type
_entity.pdbx_description
1 polymer ?
#
loop_
_entity_poly.entity_id
_entity_poly.type
_entity_poly.pdbx_seq_one_letter_code
_entity_poly.pdbx_strand_id
1 'polypeptide(L)'
;MTPARIVGQMIEVTSEEVPSKWQAKWHAMQQEAPEQDGGFTLKEWLEDVYFDSNKQAEFTPEEVSDICEVVAATLRFEPSLRATPSESLARAWFQRTMSGG
;
A
#
# COMPACT_ATOMS: atom_id res chain seq x y z
N MET A 1 -5.25 1.65 -13.55
CA MET A 1 -5.53 1.96 -12.13
C MET A 1 -6.59 3.04 -12.06
N THR A 2 -7.72 2.83 -11.36
CA THR A 2 -8.81 3.81 -11.24
C THR A 2 -8.78 4.50 -9.87
N PRO A 3 -9.35 5.71 -9.73
CA PRO A 3 -9.44 6.38 -8.43
C PRO A 3 -10.17 5.55 -7.36
N ALA A 4 -11.22 4.82 -7.74
CA ALA A 4 -11.96 3.98 -6.80
C ALA A 4 -11.11 2.81 -6.28
N ARG A 5 -10.27 2.20 -7.14
CA ARG A 5 -9.35 1.14 -6.74
C ARG A 5 -8.31 1.65 -5.75
N ILE A 6 -7.78 2.86 -5.96
CA ILE A 6 -6.79 3.46 -5.05
C ILE A 6 -7.39 3.64 -3.66
N VAL A 7 -8.61 4.18 -3.56
CA VAL A 7 -9.28 4.37 -2.26
C VAL A 7 -9.58 3.03 -1.59
N GLY A 8 -10.04 2.02 -2.35
CA GLY A 8 -10.23 0.66 -1.83
C GLY A 8 -8.95 0.04 -1.28
N GLN A 9 -7.85 0.14 -2.01
CA GLN A 9 -6.54 -0.36 -1.57
C GLN A 9 -6.03 0.39 -0.32
N MET A 10 -6.28 1.70 -0.21
CA MET A 10 -5.94 2.44 1.01
C MET A 10 -6.73 1.93 2.22
N ILE A 11 -8.04 1.70 2.09
CA ILE A 11 -8.89 1.15 3.17
C ILE A 11 -8.38 -0.24 3.60
N GLU A 12 -8.11 -1.12 2.64
CA GLU A 12 -7.63 -2.47 2.89
C GLU A 12 -6.29 -2.46 3.65
N VAL A 13 -5.34 -1.65 3.18
CA VAL A 13 -3.98 -1.60 3.71
C VAL A 13 -3.90 -0.91 5.07
N THR A 14 -4.63 0.17 5.28
CA THR A 14 -4.57 0.93 6.55
C THR A 14 -5.58 0.44 7.57
N SER A 15 -6.55 -0.37 7.15
CA SER A 15 -7.74 -0.75 7.92
C SER A 15 -8.51 0.49 8.45
N GLU A 16 -8.38 1.64 7.79
CA GLU A 16 -9.07 2.87 8.16
C GLU A 16 -10.40 3.00 7.43
N GLU A 17 -11.39 3.59 8.10
CA GLU A 17 -12.60 4.04 7.44
C GLU A 17 -12.32 5.32 6.64
N VAL A 18 -13.03 5.47 5.51
CA VAL A 18 -12.98 6.72 4.74
C VAL A 18 -13.53 7.86 5.62
N PRO A 19 -12.81 8.99 5.73
CA PRO A 19 -13.26 10.13 6.52
C PRO A 19 -14.67 10.60 6.14
N SER A 20 -15.48 10.99 7.12
CA SER A 20 -16.91 11.35 6.93
C SER A 20 -17.13 12.41 5.84
N LYS A 21 -16.22 13.38 5.74
CA LYS A 21 -16.22 14.43 4.70
C LYS A 21 -16.14 13.91 3.26
N TRP A 22 -15.64 12.68 3.06
CA TRP A 22 -15.43 12.06 1.75
C TRP A 22 -16.33 10.84 1.50
N GLN A 23 -17.06 10.35 2.52
CA GLN A 23 -17.92 9.17 2.39
C GLN A 23 -18.98 9.29 1.29
N ALA A 24 -19.64 10.46 1.17
CA ALA A 24 -20.63 10.68 0.12
C ALA A 24 -20.03 10.56 -1.30
N LYS A 25 -18.81 11.09 -1.49
CA LYS A 25 -18.09 11.00 -2.76
C LYS A 25 -17.61 9.56 -3.02
N TRP A 26 -17.12 8.88 -1.99
CA TRP A 26 -16.71 7.48 -2.08
C TRP A 26 -17.87 6.57 -2.50
N HIS A 27 -19.04 6.73 -1.87
CA HIS A 27 -20.23 5.98 -2.21
C HIS A 27 -20.70 6.22 -3.65
N ALA A 28 -20.66 7.47 -4.13
CA ALA A 28 -20.95 7.77 -5.54
C ALA A 28 -19.97 7.08 -6.49
N MET A 29 -18.67 7.10 -6.18
CA MET A 29 -17.64 6.43 -6.98
C MET A 29 -17.82 4.91 -7.04
N GLN A 30 -18.33 4.29 -5.96
CA GLN A 30 -18.65 2.86 -5.94
C GLN A 30 -19.87 2.50 -6.79
N GLN A 31 -20.84 3.42 -6.96
CA GLN A 31 -22.01 3.17 -7.82
C GLN A 31 -21.69 3.32 -9.32
N GLU A 32 -20.72 4.17 -9.65
CA GLU A 32 -20.28 4.41 -11.04
C GLU A 32 -19.27 3.36 -11.54
N ALA A 33 -18.61 2.65 -10.64
CA ALA A 33 -17.64 1.61 -10.96
C ALA A 33 -18.14 0.26 -10.42
N PRO A 34 -18.60 -0.68 -11.28
CA PRO A 34 -19.03 -1.99 -10.81
C PRO A 34 -17.90 -2.67 -10.03
N GLU A 35 -18.27 -3.36 -8.93
CA GLU A 35 -17.37 -4.11 -8.06
C GLU A 35 -16.32 -4.84 -8.89
N GLN A 36 -15.06 -4.39 -8.75
CA GLN A 36 -13.93 -5.06 -9.34
C GLN A 36 -13.61 -6.24 -8.41
N ASP A 37 -14.21 -7.37 -8.75
CA ASP A 37 -13.97 -8.68 -8.16
C ASP A 37 -12.46 -8.93 -7.99
N GLY A 38 -12.06 -9.41 -6.81
CA GLY A 38 -10.74 -10.02 -6.57
C GLY A 38 -9.49 -9.20 -6.91
N GLY A 39 -9.47 -7.89 -6.63
CA GLY A 39 -8.26 -7.09 -6.81
C GLY A 39 -7.14 -7.51 -5.86
N PHE A 40 -5.91 -7.65 -6.38
CA PHE A 40 -4.71 -7.88 -5.58
C PHE A 40 -4.60 -6.90 -4.40
N THR A 41 -4.26 -7.43 -3.22
CA THR A 41 -3.82 -6.61 -2.08
C THR A 41 -2.61 -5.76 -2.50
N LEU A 42 -2.30 -4.68 -1.79
CA LEU A 42 -1.09 -3.88 -2.09
C LEU A 42 0.17 -4.74 -2.12
N LYS A 43 0.26 -5.71 -1.21
CA LYS A 43 1.38 -6.65 -1.13
C LYS A 43 1.43 -7.55 -2.36
N GLU A 44 0.32 -8.23 -2.68
CA GLU A 44 0.27 -9.13 -3.84
C GLU A 44 0.55 -8.38 -5.13
N TRP A 45 0.06 -7.14 -5.27
CA TRP A 45 0.33 -6.30 -6.42
C TRP A 45 1.82 -5.91 -6.50
N LEU A 46 2.45 -5.57 -5.37
CA LEU A 46 3.88 -5.26 -5.32
C LEU A 46 4.73 -6.48 -5.66
N GLU A 47 4.38 -7.65 -5.12
CA GLU A 47 5.06 -8.91 -5.41
C GLU A 47 4.90 -9.30 -6.87
N ASP A 48 3.67 -9.28 -7.40
CA ASP A 48 3.39 -9.56 -8.81
C ASP A 48 4.21 -8.64 -9.73
N VAL A 49 4.13 -7.32 -9.54
CA VAL A 49 4.87 -6.35 -10.39
C VAL A 49 6.39 -6.50 -10.26
N TYR A 50 6.90 -6.79 -9.07
CA TYR A 50 8.35 -6.88 -8.85
C TYR A 50 8.93 -8.18 -9.40
N PHE A 51 8.23 -9.30 -9.20
CA PHE A 51 8.70 -10.64 -9.58
C PHE A 51 8.24 -11.10 -10.97
N ASP A 52 7.29 -10.44 -11.62
CA ASP A 52 6.84 -10.73 -13.00
C ASP A 52 7.88 -10.32 -14.08
N SER A 53 9.05 -9.82 -13.69
CA SER A 53 10.11 -9.50 -14.63
C SER A 53 11.08 -10.67 -14.87
N ASN A 54 11.48 -10.92 -16.12
CA ASN A 54 12.55 -11.85 -16.48
C ASN A 54 13.96 -11.43 -15.96
N LYS A 55 14.02 -10.47 -15.05
CA LYS A 55 15.26 -9.97 -14.46
C LYS A 55 15.53 -10.71 -13.15
N GLN A 56 16.80 -10.76 -12.77
CA GLN A 56 17.16 -11.24 -11.44
C GLN A 56 16.56 -10.28 -10.41
N ALA A 57 15.75 -10.81 -9.50
CA ALA A 57 15.20 -10.05 -8.39
C ALA A 57 16.33 -9.57 -7.47
N GLU A 58 16.37 -8.27 -7.20
CA GLU A 58 17.34 -7.65 -6.29
C GLU A 58 16.88 -7.74 -4.83
N PHE A 59 15.57 -7.90 -4.61
CA PHE A 59 14.94 -8.04 -3.32
C PHE A 59 14.29 -9.42 -3.16
N THR A 60 14.38 -9.94 -1.95
CA THR A 60 13.63 -11.11 -1.48
C THR A 60 12.15 -10.76 -1.26
N PRO A 61 11.24 -11.75 -1.28
CA PRO A 61 9.83 -11.52 -0.93
C PRO A 61 9.67 -10.87 0.46
N GLU A 62 10.52 -11.24 1.41
CA GLU A 62 10.54 -10.64 2.75
C GLU A 62 10.96 -9.16 2.70
N GLU A 63 11.89 -8.78 1.83
CA GLU A 63 12.26 -7.39 1.61
C GLU A 63 11.15 -6.57 0.97
N VAL A 64 10.48 -7.13 -0.04
CA VAL A 64 9.30 -6.51 -0.65
C VAL A 64 8.18 -6.33 0.37
N SER A 65 7.96 -7.30 1.24
CA SER A 65 6.98 -7.21 2.33
C SER A 65 7.31 -6.06 3.30
N ASP A 66 8.57 -5.89 3.69
CA ASP A 66 8.97 -4.79 4.58
C ASP A 66 8.88 -3.42 3.91
N ILE A 67 9.14 -3.34 2.61
CA ILE A 67 8.89 -2.12 1.81
C ILE A 67 7.39 -1.82 1.77
N CYS A 68 6.54 -2.83 1.60
CA CYS A 68 5.09 -2.68 1.60
C CYS A 68 4.59 -2.04 2.91
N GLU A 69 5.14 -2.43 4.06
CA GLU A 69 4.81 -1.82 5.37
C GLU A 69 5.21 -0.34 5.48
N VAL A 70 6.32 0.05 4.83
CA VAL A 70 6.70 1.47 4.74
C VAL A 70 5.70 2.24 3.88
N VAL A 71 5.33 1.70 2.72
CA VAL A 71 4.35 2.33 1.82
C VAL A 71 3.00 2.46 2.51
N ALA A 72 2.50 1.39 3.13
CA ALA A 72 1.25 1.34 3.88
C ALA A 72 1.14 2.48 4.90
N ALA A 73 2.23 2.74 5.62
CA ALA A 73 2.28 3.80 6.63
C ALA A 73 2.14 5.23 6.08
N THR A 74 2.43 5.43 4.80
CA THR A 74 2.27 6.71 4.11
C THR A 74 0.88 6.91 3.49
N LEU A 75 0.08 5.83 3.42
CA LEU A 75 -1.21 5.81 2.73
C LEU A 75 -2.41 6.17 3.62
N ARG A 76 -2.20 6.60 4.87
CA ARG A 76 -3.32 7.00 5.74
C ARG A 76 -4.12 8.17 5.19
N PHE A 77 -5.44 8.12 5.36
CA PHE A 77 -6.36 9.14 4.83
C PHE A 77 -6.15 10.49 5.50
N GLU A 78 -6.00 10.49 6.81
CA GLU A 78 -5.71 11.68 7.60
C GLU A 78 -4.19 11.96 7.54
N PRO A 79 -3.74 13.06 6.91
CA PRO A 79 -2.32 13.33 6.74
C PRO A 79 -1.55 13.40 8.05
N SER A 80 -2.21 13.87 9.12
CA SER A 80 -1.59 13.97 10.44
C SER A 80 -1.35 12.62 11.13
N LEU A 81 -1.98 11.54 10.66
CA LEU A 81 -1.75 10.18 11.17
C LEU A 81 -0.70 9.40 10.38
N ARG A 82 -0.29 9.89 9.19
CA ARG A 82 0.76 9.25 8.39
C ARG A 82 2.06 9.20 9.18
N ALA A 83 2.84 8.15 8.96
CA ALA A 83 4.12 8.02 9.62
C ALA A 83 5.01 9.23 9.34
N THR A 84 5.56 9.79 10.41
CA THR A 84 6.63 10.78 10.35
C THR A 84 7.89 10.17 9.72
N PRO A 85 8.86 10.99 9.29
CA PRO A 85 10.15 10.47 8.82
C PRO A 85 10.83 9.56 9.84
N SER A 86 10.83 9.94 11.12
CA SER A 86 11.44 9.14 12.20
C SER A 86 10.75 7.81 12.40
N GLU A 87 9.41 7.78 12.39
CA GLU A 87 8.65 6.51 12.48
C GLU A 87 8.86 5.65 11.23
N SER A 88 8.95 6.26 10.04
CA SER A 88 9.23 5.55 8.79
C SER A 88 10.60 4.87 8.87
N LEU A 89 11.63 5.59 9.31
CA LEU A 89 12.98 5.06 9.48
C LEU A 89 13.07 3.95 10.53
N ALA A 90 12.17 3.91 11.51
CA ALA A 90 12.14 2.85 12.52
C ALA A 90 11.61 1.50 12.01
N ARG A 91 11.09 1.42 10.77
CA ARG A 91 10.53 0.19 10.19
C ARG A 91 11.60 -0.79 9.71
N ALA A 92 11.24 -2.07 9.67
CA ALA A 92 12.13 -3.19 9.35
C ALA A 92 13.00 -2.95 8.11
N TRP A 93 12.42 -2.44 7.02
CA TRP A 93 13.16 -2.11 5.80
C TRP A 93 14.39 -1.23 6.04
N PHE A 94 14.26 -0.16 6.83
CA PHE A 94 15.34 0.78 7.12
C PHE A 94 16.23 0.35 8.28
N GLN A 95 15.78 -0.61 9.09
CA GLN A 95 16.56 -1.20 10.17
C GLN A 95 17.36 -2.42 9.73
N ARG A 96 17.13 -2.92 8.51
CA ARG A 96 17.97 -3.95 7.91
C ARG A 96 19.41 -3.44 7.87
N THR A 97 20.30 -4.14 8.56
CA THR A 97 21.72 -4.03 8.28
C THR A 97 21.94 -4.62 6.90
N MET A 98 22.43 -3.82 5.95
CA MET A 98 22.95 -4.34 4.69
C MET A 98 24.04 -5.35 5.02
N SER A 99 23.73 -6.64 5.01
CA SER A 99 24.74 -7.68 4.93
C SER A 99 25.35 -7.55 3.55
N GLY A 100 26.42 -6.77 3.45
CA GLY A 100 27.24 -6.69 2.25
C GLY A 100 27.65 -8.10 1.85
N GLY A 101 27.24 -8.51 0.66
CA GLY A 101 27.85 -9.60 -0.10
C GLY A 101 29.08 -9.10 -0.83
#